data_AF-A0A7X0HK64-F1
#
_entry.id   AF-A0A7X0HK64-F1
#
_cell.length_a   1.000
_cell.length_b   1.000
_cell.length_c   1.000
_cell.angle_alpha   90.00
_cell.angle_beta   90.00
_cell.angle_gamma   90.00
#
_symmetry.space_group_name_H-M   'P 1'
#
loop_
_entity.id
_entity.type
_entity.pdbx_description
1 polymer ?
#
loop_
_entity_poly.entity_id
_entity_poly.type
_entity_poly.pdbx_seq_one_letter_code
_entity_poly.pdbx_strand_id
1 'polypeptide(L)'
;MTTYGRHGGRAVLALSSVALAACLAGAAAHASIPGGTPTSAAPPAASHSPRPVPFGAFCRTSIERSESVAYCHNPYPETDLVQLHTECRRWWDIDGDSAPVAVGPAETVRLSGRCWKEVSSTWVTHARAPEPADPPHAPGHVQEPGRHFEPQLTGELLPRHLTGG
;
A
#
# COMPACT_ATOMS: atom_id res chain seq x y z
N MET A 1 -10.99 -40.21 16.46
CA MET A 1 -9.59 -40.36 16.90
C MET A 1 -9.01 -41.53 16.14
N THR A 2 -8.20 -41.25 15.11
CA THR A 2 -7.45 -42.30 14.41
C THR A 2 -5.99 -41.87 14.48
N THR A 3 -5.21 -42.72 15.14
CA THR A 3 -3.81 -42.55 15.48
C THR A 3 -2.94 -42.49 14.22
N TYR A 4 -2.12 -41.45 14.09
CA TYR A 4 -1.15 -41.31 13.01
C TYR A 4 0.11 -42.12 13.38
N GLY A 5 0.39 -43.16 12.60
CA GLY A 5 1.57 -44.00 12.74
C GLY A 5 2.86 -43.25 12.42
N ARG A 6 3.82 -43.37 13.33
CA ARG A 6 5.17 -42.81 13.28
C ARG A 6 6.13 -43.88 12.74
N HIS A 7 6.74 -43.64 11.59
CA HIS A 7 7.97 -44.31 11.12
C HIS A 7 8.87 -43.18 10.56
N GLY A 8 10.00 -42.83 11.19
CA GLY A 8 11.25 -43.61 11.21
C GLY A 8 12.04 -43.22 9.96
N GLY A 9 12.99 -42.28 9.99
CA GLY A 9 14.25 -42.36 10.71
C GLY A 9 15.32 -42.96 9.80
N ARG A 10 16.04 -42.12 9.04
CA ARG A 10 17.38 -42.42 8.52
C ARG A 10 18.26 -41.18 8.63
N ALA A 11 19.14 -41.21 9.62
CA ALA A 11 20.28 -40.34 9.75
C ALA A 11 21.21 -40.53 8.54
N VAL A 12 21.64 -39.44 7.91
CA VAL A 12 22.81 -39.43 7.04
C VAL A 12 23.83 -38.51 7.70
N LEU A 13 25.02 -39.08 7.85
CA LEU A 13 26.16 -38.61 8.62
C LEU A 13 26.68 -37.25 8.13
N ALA A 14 27.11 -36.45 9.10
CA ALA A 14 27.98 -35.30 8.89
C ALA A 14 29.30 -35.74 8.26
N LEU A 15 29.73 -35.01 7.22
CA LEU A 15 31.12 -34.97 6.77
C LEU A 15 31.53 -33.50 6.61
N SER A 16 32.32 -33.04 7.57
CA SER A 16 33.07 -31.80 7.60
C SER A 16 34.07 -31.73 6.45
N SER A 17 34.23 -30.57 5.81
CA SER A 17 35.40 -30.18 5.02
C SER A 17 35.28 -28.69 4.68
N VAL A 18 36.28 -27.81 4.64
CA VAL A 18 37.69 -27.75 5.03
C VAL A 18 37.95 -26.23 5.05
N ALA A 19 38.76 -25.75 5.98
CA ALA A 19 39.19 -24.37 6.09
C ALA A 19 39.92 -23.88 4.81
N LEU A 20 39.67 -22.64 4.37
CA LEU A 20 40.64 -21.90 3.57
C LEU A 20 41.04 -20.63 4.32
N ALA A 21 42.26 -20.68 4.86
CA ALA A 21 42.93 -19.59 5.51
C ALA A 21 43.68 -18.72 4.50
N ALA A 22 43.68 -17.42 4.80
CA ALA A 22 44.73 -16.42 4.54
C ALA A 22 45.06 -16.02 3.09
N CYS A 23 45.05 -14.70 2.86
CA CYS A 23 46.21 -13.99 2.31
C CYS A 23 46.22 -12.53 2.80
N LEU A 24 47.43 -12.06 3.09
CA LEU A 24 47.80 -10.87 3.84
C LEU A 24 47.78 -9.57 3.01
N ALA A 25 47.70 -8.46 3.78
CA ALA A 25 48.39 -7.17 3.60
C ALA A 25 48.09 -6.30 2.37
N GLY A 26 47.64 -5.06 2.65
CA GLY A 26 47.53 -3.99 1.66
C GLY A 26 47.38 -2.59 2.28
N ALA A 27 48.52 -2.02 2.68
CA ALA A 27 48.88 -0.59 2.77
C ALA A 27 47.91 0.43 3.44
N ALA A 28 48.32 0.91 4.62
CA ALA A 28 47.91 2.20 5.16
C ALA A 28 48.59 3.33 4.38
N ALA A 29 47.87 3.96 3.45
CA ALA A 29 48.29 5.23 2.84
C ALA A 29 47.92 6.38 3.79
N HIS A 30 48.93 6.97 4.43
CA HIS A 30 48.78 8.27 5.10
C HIS A 30 48.73 9.36 4.04
N ALA A 31 47.54 9.80 3.67
CA ALA A 31 47.36 11.00 2.86
C ALA A 31 47.36 12.22 3.78
N SER A 32 48.41 13.04 3.67
CA SER A 32 48.50 14.35 4.29
C SER A 32 47.37 15.25 3.78
N ILE A 33 46.49 15.69 4.68
CA ILE A 33 45.41 16.66 4.37
C ILE A 33 46.03 18.07 4.43
N PRO A 34 46.09 18.83 3.33
CA PRO A 34 46.33 20.26 3.42
C PRO A 34 45.12 20.94 4.07
N GLY A 35 45.37 21.69 5.14
CA GLY A 35 44.38 22.50 5.85
C GLY A 35 43.88 23.65 4.97
N GLY A 36 42.84 23.38 4.18
CA GLY A 36 41.96 24.41 3.64
C GLY A 36 40.79 24.60 4.59
N THR A 37 40.62 25.80 5.13
CA THR A 37 39.43 26.15 5.92
C THR A 37 38.19 25.98 5.04
N PRO A 38 37.26 25.05 5.35
CA PRO A 38 36.00 25.00 4.64
C PRO A 38 35.27 26.29 4.95
N THR A 39 35.13 27.15 3.95
CA THR A 39 34.13 28.21 3.99
C THR A 39 32.79 27.52 4.24
N SER A 40 32.13 27.89 5.34
CA SER A 40 30.86 27.31 5.74
C SER A 40 29.78 27.82 4.77
N ALA A 41 29.73 27.22 3.59
CA ALA A 41 28.58 27.35 2.71
C ALA A 41 27.42 26.67 3.43
N ALA A 42 26.40 27.45 3.79
CA ALA A 42 25.17 26.90 4.33
C ALA A 42 24.68 25.79 3.39
N PRO A 43 24.36 24.59 3.89
CA PRO A 43 23.87 23.53 3.03
C PRO A 43 22.62 24.05 2.30
N PRO A 44 22.47 23.78 0.99
CA PRO A 44 21.26 24.15 0.27
C PRO A 44 20.06 23.60 1.05
N ALA A 45 19.03 24.42 1.25
CA ALA A 45 17.81 24.01 1.90
C ALA A 45 17.34 22.70 1.25
N ALA A 46 17.34 21.62 2.03
CA ALA A 46 16.97 20.32 1.51
C ALA A 46 15.53 20.42 0.98
N SER A 47 15.38 20.28 -0.33
CA SER A 47 14.08 20.16 -0.98
C SER A 47 13.32 19.03 -0.29
N HIS A 48 12.27 19.39 0.45
CA HIS A 48 11.40 18.40 1.08
C HIS A 48 10.53 17.78 -0.01
N SER A 49 11.06 16.76 -0.68
CA SER A 49 10.23 15.87 -1.48
C SER A 49 9.16 15.28 -0.57
N PRO A 50 7.86 15.35 -0.95
CA PRO A 50 6.80 14.74 -0.16
C PRO A 50 7.11 13.27 0.11
N ARG A 51 7.06 12.87 1.38
CA ARG A 51 7.21 11.46 1.75
C ARG A 51 5.99 10.69 1.20
N PRO A 52 6.18 9.47 0.66
CA PRO A 52 5.05 8.64 0.23
C PRO A 52 4.03 8.47 1.36
N VAL A 53 2.76 8.68 1.04
CA VAL A 53 1.65 8.46 1.98
C VAL A 53 1.57 6.97 2.30
N PRO A 54 1.51 6.57 3.58
CA PRO A 54 1.32 5.18 3.98
C PRO A 54 0.06 4.58 3.33
N PHE A 55 0.15 3.32 2.90
CA PHE A 55 -0.92 2.61 2.18
C PHE A 55 -0.93 1.13 2.55
N GLY A 56 -2.11 0.52 2.46
CA GLY A 56 -2.35 -0.91 2.65
C GLY A 56 -3.05 -1.22 3.97
N ALA A 57 -4.15 -1.96 3.90
CA ALA A 57 -4.85 -2.49 5.06
C ALA A 57 -3.99 -3.53 5.80
N PHE A 58 -4.13 -3.59 7.12
CA PHE A 58 -3.56 -4.67 7.92
C PHE A 58 -4.46 -5.89 7.83
N CYS A 59 -3.99 -6.94 7.16
CA CYS A 59 -4.71 -8.18 6.98
C CYS A 59 -4.14 -9.32 7.83
N ARG A 60 -5.02 -10.11 8.43
CA ARG A 60 -4.69 -11.39 9.06
C ARG A 60 -5.48 -12.50 8.40
N THR A 61 -4.78 -13.56 7.98
CA THR A 61 -5.38 -14.75 7.37
C THR A 61 -5.40 -15.92 8.34
N SER A 62 -6.35 -16.83 8.14
CA SER A 62 -6.45 -18.11 8.85
C SER A 62 -7.01 -19.19 7.93
N ILE A 63 -6.54 -20.43 8.11
CA ILE A 63 -7.03 -21.61 7.40
C ILE A 63 -7.63 -22.57 8.42
N GLU A 64 -8.85 -23.02 8.15
CA GLU A 64 -9.54 -24.07 8.90
C GLU A 64 -9.99 -25.16 7.93
N ARG A 65 -9.18 -26.23 7.82
CA ARG A 65 -9.44 -27.38 6.93
C ARG A 65 -9.59 -26.97 5.45
N SER A 66 -10.83 -26.86 4.99
CA SER A 66 -11.25 -26.54 3.63
C SER A 66 -11.56 -25.06 3.47
N GLU A 67 -11.55 -24.27 4.54
CA GLU A 67 -11.94 -22.86 4.55
C GLU A 67 -10.75 -21.96 4.83
N SER A 68 -10.73 -20.80 4.17
CA SER A 68 -9.79 -19.72 4.45
C SER A 68 -10.55 -18.43 4.72
N VAL A 69 -10.07 -17.65 5.68
CA VAL A 69 -10.66 -16.36 6.06
C VAL A 69 -9.56 -15.32 6.16
N ALA A 70 -9.85 -14.10 5.73
CA ALA A 70 -9.03 -12.94 6.01
C ALA A 70 -9.87 -11.84 6.66
N TYR A 71 -9.32 -11.23 7.71
CA TYR A 71 -9.82 -9.98 8.27
C TYR A 71 -8.84 -8.87 7.95
N CYS A 72 -9.32 -7.83 7.28
CA CYS A 72 -8.51 -6.70 6.84
C CYS A 72 -9.06 -5.43 7.45
N HIS A 73 -8.21 -4.68 8.17
CA HIS A 73 -8.54 -3.38 8.73
C HIS A 73 -7.68 -2.29 8.10
N ASN A 74 -8.29 -1.24 7.56
CA ASN A 74 -7.56 -0.14 6.95
C ASN A 74 -7.42 1.05 7.92
N PRO A 75 -6.21 1.32 8.45
CA PRO A 75 -5.98 2.46 9.35
C PRO A 75 -5.75 3.78 8.60
N TYR A 76 -5.72 3.76 7.26
CA TYR A 76 -5.27 4.85 6.41
C TYR A 76 -6.44 5.60 5.77
N PRO A 77 -6.26 6.88 5.39
CA PRO A 77 -7.33 7.71 4.81
C PRO A 77 -7.66 7.35 3.35
N GLU A 78 -6.80 6.59 2.67
CA GLU A 78 -7.05 6.12 1.31
C GLU A 78 -7.71 4.74 1.31
N THR A 79 -8.58 4.49 0.34
CA THR A 79 -9.19 3.18 0.15
C THR A 79 -8.17 2.17 -0.40
N ASP A 80 -8.17 0.98 0.18
CA ASP A 80 -7.38 -0.15 -0.28
C ASP A 80 -8.30 -1.23 -0.87
N LEU A 81 -7.97 -1.72 -2.06
CA LEU A 81 -8.62 -2.87 -2.67
C LEU A 81 -7.85 -4.12 -2.28
N VAL A 82 -8.49 -4.97 -1.47
CA VAL A 82 -7.91 -6.23 -1.00
C VAL A 82 -8.50 -7.41 -1.75
N GLN A 83 -7.66 -8.35 -2.17
CA GLN A 83 -8.08 -9.59 -2.81
C GLN A 83 -7.51 -10.78 -2.03
N LEU A 84 -8.39 -11.68 -1.58
CA LEU A 84 -8.01 -12.95 -0.99
C LEU A 84 -7.69 -13.97 -2.09
N HIS A 85 -6.53 -14.60 -1.96
CA HIS A 85 -6.09 -15.72 -2.78
C HIS A 85 -6.05 -16.99 -1.93
N THR A 86 -6.53 -18.10 -2.49
CA THR A 86 -6.61 -19.40 -1.82
C THR A 86 -6.00 -20.45 -2.73
N GLU A 87 -4.88 -21.03 -2.31
CA GLU A 87 -4.25 -22.15 -2.98
C GLU A 87 -4.73 -23.47 -2.38
N CYS A 88 -5.22 -24.37 -3.23
CA CYS A 88 -5.74 -25.66 -2.82
C CYS A 88 -4.65 -26.73 -2.83
N ARG A 89 -4.71 -27.66 -1.87
CA ARG A 89 -3.64 -28.67 -1.67
C ARG A 89 -3.64 -29.76 -2.75
N ARG A 90 -4.76 -29.97 -3.42
CA ARG A 90 -4.93 -31.06 -4.38
C ARG A 90 -5.00 -30.49 -5.78
N TRP A 91 -4.24 -31.06 -6.71
CA TRP A 91 -4.15 -30.57 -8.10
C TRP A 91 -5.50 -30.53 -8.85
N TRP A 92 -6.49 -31.29 -8.40
CA TRP A 92 -7.83 -31.36 -9.00
C TRP A 92 -8.82 -30.38 -8.34
N ASP A 93 -8.41 -29.71 -7.27
CA ASP A 93 -9.13 -28.66 -6.57
C ASP A 93 -8.46 -27.36 -7.00
N ILE A 94 -9.14 -26.58 -7.85
CA ILE A 94 -8.53 -25.43 -8.51
C ILE A 94 -8.42 -24.26 -7.53
N ASP A 95 -7.27 -23.58 -7.55
CA ASP A 95 -7.03 -22.38 -6.76
C ASP A 95 -8.08 -21.30 -7.03
N GLY A 96 -8.42 -20.54 -5.99
CA GLY A 96 -9.51 -19.58 -6.01
C GLY A 96 -9.08 -18.20 -5.57
N ASP A 97 -9.41 -17.21 -6.40
CA ASP A 97 -9.25 -15.80 -6.07
C ASP A 97 -10.62 -15.15 -5.87
N SER A 98 -10.77 -14.40 -4.79
CA SER A 98 -11.96 -13.56 -4.59
C SER A 98 -11.98 -12.37 -5.55
N ALA A 99 -13.12 -11.68 -5.68
CA ALA A 99 -13.11 -10.36 -6.29
C ALA A 99 -12.39 -9.36 -5.37
N PRO A 100 -11.68 -8.35 -5.90
CA PRO A 100 -11.15 -7.26 -5.08
C PRO A 100 -12.28 -6.57 -4.29
N VAL A 101 -12.06 -6.35 -3.00
CA VAL A 101 -13.00 -5.71 -2.09
C VAL A 101 -12.39 -4.41 -1.57
N ALA A 102 -13.15 -3.32 -1.63
CA ALA A 102 -12.73 -2.05 -1.05
C ALA A 102 -12.78 -2.10 0.47
N VAL A 103 -11.71 -1.59 1.10
CA VAL A 103 -11.62 -1.33 2.54
C VAL A 103 -11.42 0.17 2.71
N GLY A 104 -12.48 0.88 3.06
CA GLY A 104 -12.45 2.32 3.28
C GLY A 104 -11.70 2.71 4.55
N PRO A 105 -11.56 4.03 4.81
CA PRO A 105 -10.84 4.52 5.97
C PRO A 105 -11.46 4.05 7.30
N ALA A 106 -10.61 3.50 8.17
CA ALA A 106 -10.99 2.93 9.46
C ALA A 106 -12.02 1.78 9.37
N GLU A 107 -12.22 1.18 8.19
CA GLU A 107 -13.14 0.07 8.01
C GLU A 107 -12.48 -1.28 8.27
N THR A 108 -13.30 -2.31 8.51
CA THR A 108 -12.87 -3.70 8.59
C THR A 108 -13.75 -4.54 7.68
N VAL A 109 -13.12 -5.38 6.86
CA VAL A 109 -13.82 -6.34 6.01
C VAL A 109 -13.40 -7.77 6.34
N ARG A 110 -14.28 -8.72 6.01
CA ARG A 110 -14.01 -10.15 6.08
C ARG A 110 -14.12 -10.74 4.67
N LEU A 111 -13.05 -11.37 4.22
CA LEU A 111 -13.02 -12.17 3.00
C LEU A 111 -13.02 -13.66 3.35
N SER A 112 -13.61 -14.47 2.48
CA SER A 112 -13.62 -15.93 2.65
C SER A 112 -13.36 -16.62 1.32
N GLY A 113 -12.59 -17.71 1.39
CA GLY A 113 -12.32 -18.63 0.31
C GLY A 113 -12.51 -20.06 0.80
N ARG A 114 -12.58 -21.01 -0.13
CA ARG A 114 -12.65 -22.43 0.21
C ARG A 114 -12.12 -23.29 -0.92
N CYS A 115 -11.63 -24.45 -0.54
CA CYS A 115 -11.31 -25.56 -1.44
C CYS A 115 -12.35 -26.68 -1.22
N TRP A 116 -12.52 -27.58 -2.18
CA TRP A 116 -13.32 -28.79 -1.96
C TRP A 116 -12.73 -29.72 -0.90
N LYS A 117 -11.39 -29.81 -0.79
CA LYS A 117 -10.70 -30.65 0.19
C LYS A 117 -9.93 -29.84 1.22
N GLU A 118 -8.64 -29.62 1.00
CA GLU A 118 -7.77 -28.95 1.97
C GLU A 118 -7.16 -27.71 1.34
N VAL A 119 -7.14 -26.59 2.05
CA VAL A 119 -6.38 -25.40 1.64
C VAL A 119 -4.89 -25.65 1.92
N SER A 120 -4.03 -25.32 0.95
CA SER A 120 -2.57 -25.36 1.08
C SER A 120 -2.05 -24.09 1.72
N SER A 121 -2.40 -22.94 1.12
CA SER A 121 -1.95 -21.63 1.56
C SER A 121 -3.00 -20.55 1.22
N THR A 122 -2.88 -19.39 1.87
CA THR A 122 -3.75 -18.24 1.60
C THR A 122 -3.02 -16.93 1.90
N TRP A 123 -3.23 -15.94 1.05
CA TRP A 123 -2.62 -14.62 1.18
C TRP A 123 -3.55 -13.54 0.64
N VAL A 124 -3.24 -12.28 0.96
CA VAL A 124 -3.97 -11.11 0.49
C VAL A 124 -3.04 -10.25 -0.37
N THR A 125 -3.55 -9.77 -1.49
CA THR A 125 -2.92 -8.69 -2.26
C THR A 125 -3.67 -7.39 -2.06
N HIS A 126 -2.94 -6.29 -2.26
CA HIS A 126 -3.40 -4.91 -2.04
C HIS A 126 -3.25 -4.12 -3.32
N ALA A 127 -4.20 -3.25 -3.62
CA ALA A 127 -4.14 -2.32 -4.72
C ALA A 127 -4.79 -1.00 -4.33
N ARG A 128 -4.23 0.13 -4.75
CA ARG A 128 -4.91 1.42 -4.55
C ARG A 128 -6.21 1.39 -5.33
N ALA A 129 -7.27 1.95 -4.73
CA ALA A 129 -8.45 2.26 -5.50
C ALA A 129 -8.05 3.13 -6.70
N PRO A 130 -8.56 2.86 -7.91
CA PRO A 130 -8.37 3.77 -9.01
C PRO A 130 -8.86 5.15 -8.56
N GLU A 131 -8.06 6.17 -8.82
CA GLU A 131 -8.48 7.54 -8.59
C GLU A 131 -9.83 7.73 -9.29
N PRO A 132 -10.82 8.38 -8.65
CA PRO A 132 -12.06 8.70 -9.33
C PRO A 132 -11.67 9.34 -10.66
N ALA A 133 -12.13 8.77 -11.78
CA ALA A 133 -11.87 9.38 -13.07
C ALA A 133 -12.28 10.84 -12.97
N ASP A 134 -11.40 11.76 -13.41
CA ASP A 134 -11.80 13.15 -13.60
C ASP A 134 -13.18 13.12 -14.28
N PRO A 135 -14.21 13.77 -13.72
CA PRO A 135 -15.47 13.88 -14.44
C PRO A 135 -15.09 14.41 -15.82
N PRO A 136 -15.62 13.82 -16.91
CA PRO A 136 -15.24 14.23 -18.25
C PRO A 136 -15.32 15.75 -18.27
N HIS A 137 -14.19 16.42 -18.54
CA HIS A 137 -14.15 17.87 -18.63
C HIS A 137 -15.33 18.24 -19.52
N ALA A 138 -16.34 18.90 -18.94
CA ALA A 138 -17.43 19.43 -19.73
C ALA A 138 -16.76 20.19 -20.88
N PRO A 139 -17.14 19.96 -22.15
CA PRO A 139 -16.51 20.64 -23.26
C PRO A 139 -16.50 22.12 -22.92
N GLY A 140 -15.29 22.67 -22.75
CA GLY A 140 -15.12 24.01 -22.20
C GLY A 140 -16.00 24.95 -23.00
N HIS A 141 -16.77 25.80 -22.29
CA HIS A 141 -17.48 26.87 -22.97
C HIS A 141 -16.45 27.65 -23.78
N VAL A 142 -16.56 27.58 -25.12
CA VAL A 142 -15.77 28.42 -26.00
C VAL A 142 -16.16 29.86 -25.64
N GLN A 143 -15.27 30.57 -24.96
CA GLN A 143 -15.42 31.99 -24.73
C GLN A 143 -15.36 32.67 -26.09
N GLU A 144 -16.52 33.01 -26.67
CA GLU A 144 -16.53 33.78 -27.91
C GLU A 144 -15.84 35.13 -27.68
N PRO A 145 -14.81 35.48 -28.49
CA PRO A 145 -14.16 36.77 -28.38
C PRO A 145 -15.16 37.85 -28.76
N GLY A 146 -15.67 38.60 -27.78
CA GLY A 146 -16.51 39.78 -28.02
C GLY A 146 -17.70 39.97 -27.08
N ARG A 147 -18.05 39.00 -26.22
CA ARG A 147 -19.06 39.26 -25.17
C ARG A 147 -18.42 39.99 -23.99
N HIS A 148 -18.43 41.32 -24.08
CA HIS A 148 -18.27 42.16 -22.89
C HIS A 148 -19.43 41.87 -21.94
N PHE A 149 -19.09 41.49 -20.71
CA PHE A 149 -20.07 41.37 -19.63
C PHE A 149 -20.45 42.78 -19.21
N GLU A 150 -21.65 43.23 -19.61
CA GLU A 150 -22.23 44.47 -19.10
C GLU A 150 -22.66 44.23 -17.64
N PRO A 151 -22.06 44.90 -16.64
CA PRO A 151 -22.50 44.74 -15.27
C PRO A 151 -23.87 45.39 -15.12
N GLN A 152 -24.89 44.57 -14.83
CA GLN A 152 -26.18 45.06 -14.36
C GLN A 152 -25.95 45.82 -13.04
N LEU A 153 -25.90 47.14 -13.13
CA LEU A 153 -25.99 48.06 -12.00
C LEU A 153 -27.41 47.99 -11.45
N THR A 154 -27.69 46.98 -10.64
CA THR A 154 -28.94 46.92 -9.86
C THR A 154 -28.82 47.88 -8.69
N GLY A 155 -29.07 49.16 -8.97
CA GLY A 155 -29.38 50.14 -7.95
C GLY A 155 -30.84 49.98 -7.51
N GLU A 156 -31.07 49.62 -6.25
CA GLU A 156 -32.19 50.14 -5.47
C GLU A 156 -31.76 50.27 -4.01
N LEU A 157 -31.67 51.53 -3.58
CA LEU A 157 -31.54 51.91 -2.18
C LEU A 157 -32.88 51.64 -1.48
N LEU A 158 -32.90 50.77 -0.47
CA LEU A 158 -34.01 50.72 0.48
C LEU A 158 -33.79 51.76 1.60
N PRO A 159 -34.74 52.66 1.90
CA PRO A 159 -34.64 53.54 3.06
C PRO A 159 -34.94 52.79 4.36
N ARG A 160 -34.14 53.08 5.38
CA ARG A 160 -34.35 52.63 6.76
C ARG A 160 -35.50 53.42 7.38
N HIS A 161 -36.63 52.76 7.64
CA HIS A 161 -37.67 53.29 8.52
C HIS A 161 -37.33 53.00 9.98
N LEU A 162 -37.08 54.09 10.72
CA LEU A 162 -37.06 54.15 12.18
C LEU A 162 -38.49 54.34 12.70
N THR A 163 -38.92 53.44 13.58
CA THR A 163 -40.03 53.61 14.55
C THR A 163 -39.75 52.55 15.63
N GLY A 164 -39.53 52.85 16.90
CA GLY A 164 -40.13 53.89 17.74
C GLY A 164 -41.15 53.20 18.65
N GLY A 165 -40.71 52.82 19.86
CA GLY A 165 -41.51 52.18 20.91
C GLY A 165 -40.70 52.10 22.20
#